data_AF-A0A7S1YS91-F1
#
_entry.id   AF-A0A7S1YS91-F1
#
_cell.length_a   1.000
_cell.length_b   1.000
_cell.length_c   1.000
_cell.angle_alpha   90.00
_cell.angle_beta   90.00
_cell.angle_gamma   90.00
#
_symmetry.space_group_name_H-M   'P 1'
#
loop_
_entity.id
_entity.type
_entity.pdbx_description
1 polymer ?
#
loop_
_entity_poly.entity_id
_entity_poly.type
_entity_poly.pdbx_seq_one_letter_code
_entity_poly.pdbx_strand_id
1 'polypeptide(L)'
;MDRKDALLSLLLQSSKVPSQSLSYAQYQATMWMIQDDPLYLNPNTNQTQYIIERYVLVLLYMSMGGIGKSNGGQWVNSAGFLSELTTCDWMGVTCKEDDI
;
A
#
# COMPACT_ATOMS: atom_id res chain seq x y z
N MET A 1 20.17 -4.80 2.58
CA MET A 1 18.99 -4.97 3.46
C MET A 1 18.01 -5.88 2.74
N ASP A 2 17.39 -6.84 3.42
CA ASP A 2 16.33 -7.67 2.83
C ASP A 2 15.15 -6.80 2.39
N ARG A 3 14.40 -7.18 1.34
CA ARG A 3 13.27 -6.36 0.84
C ARG A 3 12.22 -6.15 1.93
N LYS A 4 11.91 -7.17 2.73
CA LYS A 4 10.89 -7.09 3.78
C LYS A 4 11.33 -6.12 4.88
N ASP A 5 12.60 -6.19 5.28
CA ASP A 5 13.16 -5.27 6.28
C ASP A 5 13.21 -3.83 5.76
N ALA A 6 13.54 -3.66 4.49
CA ALA A 6 13.56 -2.36 3.81
C ALA A 6 12.17 -1.73 3.74
N LEU A 7 11.16 -2.52 3.37
CA LEU A 7 9.77 -2.09 3.37
C LEU A 7 9.29 -1.75 4.78
N LEU A 8 9.50 -2.64 5.74
CA LEU A 8 9.06 -2.41 7.11
C LEU A 8 9.64 -1.10 7.67
N SER A 9 10.93 -0.86 7.45
CA SER A 9 11.61 0.37 7.88
C SER A 9 10.99 1.62 7.22
N LEU A 10 10.79 1.58 5.91
CA LEU A 10 10.20 2.68 5.14
C LEU A 10 8.76 2.99 5.59
N LEU A 11 7.94 1.96 5.76
CA LEU A 11 6.52 2.12 6.08
C LEU A 11 6.30 2.62 7.51
N LEU A 12 7.10 2.14 8.48
CA LEU A 12 7.09 2.66 9.85
C LEU A 12 7.54 4.11 9.94
N GLN A 13 8.56 4.50 9.16
CA GLN A 13 8.98 5.89 9.07
C GLN A 13 7.86 6.77 8.47
N SER A 14 7.20 6.28 7.43
CA SER A 14 6.14 7.00 6.72
C SER A 14 4.89 7.19 7.59
N SER A 15 4.56 6.21 8.44
CA SER A 15 3.45 6.31 9.38
C SER A 15 3.74 7.23 10.56
N LYS A 16 5.01 7.61 10.78
CA LYS A 16 5.50 8.41 11.92
C LYS A 16 5.11 7.81 13.29
N VAL A 17 4.93 6.49 13.36
CA VAL A 17 4.41 5.80 14.54
C VAL A 17 5.31 4.60 14.85
N PRO A 18 5.65 4.34 16.14
CA PRO A 18 6.35 3.12 16.53
C PRO A 18 5.56 1.86 16.13
N SER A 19 6.25 0.77 15.80
CA SER A 19 5.59 -0.48 15.35
C SER A 19 4.53 -1.04 16.31
N GLN A 20 4.67 -0.78 17.61
CA GLN A 20 3.73 -1.22 18.65
C GLN A 20 2.46 -0.35 18.74
N SER A 21 2.39 0.74 17.99
CA SER A 21 1.29 1.71 18.05
C SER A 21 0.53 1.83 16.73
N LEU A 22 0.75 0.92 15.78
CA LEU A 22 -0.01 0.88 14.54
C LEU A 22 -1.48 0.60 14.84
N SER A 23 -2.36 1.40 14.24
CA SER A 23 -3.77 1.05 14.12
C SER A 23 -3.95 -0.26 13.35
N TYR A 24 -5.10 -0.90 13.51
CA TYR A 24 -5.43 -2.13 12.79
C TYR A 24 -5.27 -1.97 11.27
N ALA A 25 -5.73 -0.85 10.70
CA ALA A 25 -5.61 -0.56 9.27
C ALA A 25 -4.14 -0.37 8.84
N GLN A 26 -3.32 0.32 9.64
CA GLN A 26 -1.89 0.47 9.37
C GLN A 26 -1.16 -0.87 9.42
N TYR A 27 -1.48 -1.72 10.39
CA TYR A 27 -0.95 -3.07 10.45
C TYR A 27 -1.33 -3.87 9.21
N GLN A 28 -2.62 -3.92 8.84
CA GLN A 28 -3.09 -4.65 7.65
C GLN A 28 -2.43 -4.15 6.36
N ALA A 29 -2.38 -2.83 6.15
CA ALA A 29 -1.74 -2.25 4.97
C ALA A 29 -0.25 -2.60 4.91
N THR A 30 0.46 -2.50 6.05
CA THR A 30 1.89 -2.84 6.13
C THR A 30 2.12 -4.31 5.80
N MET A 31 1.33 -5.20 6.39
CA MET A 31 1.45 -6.64 6.17
C MET A 31 1.15 -7.01 4.72
N TRP A 32 0.12 -6.41 4.12
CA TRP A 32 -0.19 -6.61 2.71
C TRP A 32 0.97 -6.17 1.80
N MET A 33 1.54 -4.99 2.02
CA MET A 33 2.70 -4.49 1.24
C MET A 33 3.91 -5.44 1.31
N ILE A 34 4.12 -6.07 2.47
CA ILE A 34 5.25 -6.97 2.72
C ILE A 34 5.03 -8.37 2.12
N GLN A 35 3.81 -8.89 2.21
CA GLN A 35 3.51 -10.30 1.96
C GLN A 35 2.77 -10.56 0.65
N ASP A 36 1.86 -9.66 0.28
CA ASP A 36 0.82 -9.95 -0.71
C ASP A 36 0.84 -9.00 -1.92
N ASP A 37 1.59 -7.89 -1.85
CA ASP A 37 1.62 -6.88 -2.92
C ASP A 37 2.16 -7.46 -4.24
N PRO A 38 1.30 -7.64 -5.26
CA PRO A 38 1.70 -8.27 -6.52
C PRO A 38 2.54 -7.36 -7.42
N LEU A 39 2.54 -6.04 -7.22
CA LEU A 39 3.37 -5.10 -7.99
C LEU A 39 4.85 -5.21 -7.59
N TYR A 40 5.14 -5.72 -6.39
CA TYR A 40 6.48 -6.08 -5.91
C TYR A 40 7.56 -5.01 -6.14
N LEU A 41 7.27 -3.74 -5.86
CA LEU A 41 8.24 -2.65 -5.99
C LEU A 41 9.46 -2.87 -5.09
N ASN A 42 10.62 -2.35 -5.53
CA ASN A 42 11.90 -2.49 -4.85
C ASN A 42 12.23 -1.23 -4.02
N PRO A 43 12.20 -1.29 -2.68
CA PRO A 43 12.45 -0.15 -1.80
C PRO A 43 13.91 0.35 -1.82
N ASN A 44 14.84 -0.40 -2.42
CA ASN A 44 16.25 -0.04 -2.52
C ASN A 44 16.59 0.68 -3.84
N THR A 45 15.58 1.17 -4.56
CA THR A 45 15.71 1.86 -5.86
C THR A 45 15.00 3.21 -5.82
N ASN A 46 14.89 3.92 -6.95
CA ASN A 46 14.14 5.17 -7.09
C ASN A 46 12.60 5.00 -7.00
N GLN A 47 12.11 3.81 -6.62
CA GLN A 47 10.67 3.51 -6.51
C GLN A 47 10.05 3.86 -5.14
N THR A 48 10.82 4.47 -4.23
CA THR A 48 10.35 4.79 -2.87
C THR A 48 9.05 5.60 -2.86
N GLN A 49 8.90 6.57 -3.76
CA GLN A 49 7.69 7.38 -3.87
C GLN A 49 6.46 6.51 -4.19
N TYR A 50 6.54 5.67 -5.22
CA TYR A 50 5.43 4.77 -5.60
C TYR A 50 5.07 3.79 -4.49
N ILE A 51 6.04 3.35 -3.69
CA ILE A 51 5.78 2.48 -2.52
C ILE A 51 4.97 3.24 -1.46
N ILE A 52 5.31 4.50 -1.19
CA ILE A 52 4.60 5.33 -0.22
C ILE A 52 3.18 5.63 -0.70
N GLU A 53 3.01 6.05 -1.96
CA GLU A 53 1.70 6.33 -2.56
C GLU A 53 0.78 5.11 -2.47
N ARG A 54 1.31 3.95 -2.86
CA ARG A 54 0.60 2.68 -2.78
C ARG A 54 0.25 2.33 -1.35
N TYR A 55 1.18 2.45 -0.41
CA TYR A 55 0.90 2.22 1.01
C TYR A 55 -0.21 3.12 1.54
N VAL A 56 -0.20 4.41 1.20
CA VAL A 56 -1.23 5.36 1.65
C VAL A 56 -2.60 4.99 1.10
N LEU A 57 -2.70 4.59 -0.18
CA LEU A 57 -3.97 4.18 -0.78
C LEU A 57 -4.47 2.83 -0.23
N VAL A 58 -3.56 1.88 0.06
CA VAL A 58 -3.92 0.64 0.75
C VAL A 58 -4.38 0.92 2.18
N LEU A 59 -3.70 1.82 2.90
CA LEU A 59 -4.12 2.24 4.23
C LEU A 59 -5.51 2.88 4.21
N LEU A 60 -5.78 3.77 3.24
CA LEU A 60 -7.10 4.35 3.04
C LEU A 60 -8.14 3.26 2.78
N TYR A 61 -7.83 2.32 1.87
CA TYR A 61 -8.72 1.20 1.56
C TYR A 61 -9.10 0.40 2.83
N MET A 62 -8.10 -0.04 3.60
CA MET A 62 -8.32 -0.82 4.82
C MET A 62 -9.07 -0.01 5.88
N SER A 63 -8.79 1.29 6.00
CA SER A 63 -9.45 2.18 6.96
C SER A 63 -10.95 2.37 6.65
N MET A 64 -11.34 2.25 5.37
CA MET A 64 -12.71 2.38 4.90
C MET A 64 -13.48 1.05 4.90
N GLY A 65 -12.97 0.00 5.55
CA GLY A 65 -13.59 -1.33 5.57
C GLY A 65 -13.34 -2.14 4.29
N GLY A 66 -12.34 -1.74 3.51
CA GLY A 66 -11.75 -2.56 2.49
C GLY A 66 -11.13 -3.81 3.09
N ILE A 67 -11.35 -4.96 2.47
CA ILE A 67 -10.80 -6.23 2.95
C ILE A 67 -10.01 -6.86 1.80
N GLY A 68 -8.91 -7.56 2.12
CA GLY A 68 -8.08 -8.25 1.14
C GLY A 68 -8.86 -9.28 0.32
N LYS A 69 -8.22 -9.84 -0.73
CA LYS A 69 -8.78 -10.71 -1.79
C LYS A 69 -9.74 -11.84 -1.34
N SER A 70 -9.79 -12.18 -0.05
CA SER A 70 -10.55 -13.31 0.50
C SER A 70 -11.91 -12.96 1.11
N ASN A 71 -12.22 -11.69 1.40
CA ASN A 71 -13.47 -11.30 2.06
C ASN A 71 -14.10 -10.13 1.32
N GLY A 72 -15.35 -10.28 0.86
CA GLY A 72 -16.09 -9.27 0.10
C GLY A 72 -16.20 -7.93 0.82
N GLY A 73 -15.24 -7.05 0.58
CA GLY A 73 -15.17 -5.73 1.19
C GLY A 73 -16.38 -4.88 0.84
N GLN A 74 -16.71 -3.93 1.71
CA GLN A 74 -17.86 -3.05 1.52
C GLN A 74 -17.58 -1.94 0.50
N TRP A 75 -16.37 -1.89 -0.07
CA TRP A 75 -15.98 -0.84 -1.00
C TRP A 75 -16.46 -1.15 -2.42
N VAL A 76 -17.50 -0.42 -2.83
CA VAL A 76 -18.23 -0.63 -4.08
C VAL A 76 -17.36 -0.36 -5.31
N ASN A 77 -16.55 0.70 -5.30
CA ASN A 77 -15.74 1.13 -6.43
C ASN A 77 -14.25 0.86 -6.16
N SER A 78 -13.89 -0.41 -6.04
CA SER A 78 -12.54 -0.87 -5.68
C SER A 78 -11.78 -1.51 -6.85
N ALA A 79 -12.20 -1.26 -8.10
CA ALA A 79 -11.56 -1.86 -9.26
C ALA A 79 -10.06 -1.48 -9.33
N GLY A 80 -9.22 -2.50 -9.51
CA GLY A 80 -7.76 -2.36 -9.55
C GLY A 80 -7.07 -2.30 -8.19
N PHE A 81 -7.77 -2.02 -7.09
CA PHE A 81 -7.14 -2.00 -5.77
C PHE A 81 -6.56 -3.37 -5.39
N LEU A 82 -5.39 -3.36 -4.76
CA LEU A 82 -4.64 -4.55 -4.37
C LEU A 82 -4.28 -5.51 -5.52
N SER A 83 -4.30 -5.03 -6.76
CA SER A 83 -3.81 -5.74 -7.95
C SER A 83 -2.41 -5.30 -8.33
N GLU A 84 -1.80 -5.94 -9.31
CA GLU A 84 -0.50 -5.61 -9.90
C GLU A 84 -0.46 -4.27 -10.62
N LEU A 85 -1.61 -3.61 -10.79
CA LEU A 85 -1.69 -2.30 -11.42
C LEU A 85 -1.00 -1.22 -10.58
N THR A 86 -0.49 -0.18 -11.27
CA THR A 86 0.00 1.03 -10.61
C THR A 86 -1.16 1.74 -9.90
N THR A 87 -0.84 2.57 -8.91
CA THR A 87 -1.84 3.36 -8.18
C THR A 87 -2.65 4.25 -9.11
N CYS A 88 -2.06 4.72 -10.22
CA CYS A 88 -2.71 5.57 -11.22
C CYS A 88 -3.84 4.88 -11.98
N ASP A 89 -3.77 3.55 -12.08
CA ASP A 89 -4.78 2.74 -12.76
C ASP A 89 -5.89 2.25 -11.80
N TRP A 90 -5.81 2.61 -10.52
CA TRP A 90 -6.84 2.28 -9.54
C TRP A 90 -8.04 3.21 -9.70
N MET A 91 -9.25 2.64 -9.60
CA MET A 91 -10.49 3.39 -9.80
C MET A 91 -10.56 4.63 -8.89
N GLY A 92 -10.72 5.81 -9.49
CA GLY A 92 -10.85 7.07 -8.77
C GLY A 92 -9.52 7.71 -8.34
N VAL A 93 -8.38 7.11 -8.68
CA VAL A 93 -7.05 7.74 -8.54
C VAL A 93 -6.69 8.45 -9.83
N THR A 94 -6.04 9.60 -9.71
CA THR A 94 -5.47 10.33 -10.86
C THR A 94 -4.03 10.69 -10.54
N CYS A 95 -3.16 10.47 -11.50
CA CYS A 95 -1.75 10.84 -11.43
C CYS A 95 -1.48 12.00 -12.39
N LYS A 96 -0.43 12.77 -12.10
CA LYS A 96 0.09 13.74 -13.07
C LYS A 96 0.97 13.00 -14.08
N GLU A 97 0.95 13.46 -15.33
CA GLU A 97 1.67 12.82 -16.44
C GLU A 97 3.21 12.85 -16.31
N ASP A 98 3.75 13.57 -15.32
CA ASP A 98 5.19 13.71 -15.09
C ASP A 98 5.80 12.60 -14.20
N ASP A 99 5.01 11.61 -13.74
CA ASP A 99 5.43 10.59 -12.76
C ASP A 99 5.42 9.14 -13.32
N ILE A 100 5.97 8.89 -14.51
CA ILE A 100 6.29 7.52 -15.01
C ILE A 100 7.76 7.39 -15.40
#